data_AF-A0A523HR25-F1
#
_entry.id   AF-A0A523HR25-F1
#
_cell.length_a   1.000
_cell.length_b   1.000
_cell.length_c   1.000
_cell.angle_alpha   90.00
_cell.angle_beta   90.00
_cell.angle_gamma   90.00
#
_symmetry.space_group_name_H-M   'P 1'
#
loop_
_entity.id
_entity.type
_entity.pdbx_description
1 polymer ?
#
loop_
_entity_poly.entity_id
_entity_poly.type
_entity_poly.pdbx_seq_one_letter_code
_entity_poly.pdbx_strand_id
1 'polypeptide(L)'
;MTVEFVCENCDKDVMRDLANGAESGECPHCGREYPIELSASMLQGGKVDRCVLCRRDKFYVQKDFNPRLGILIFAIGVAFSYHTYGLTLVIATIIDFILYKVLKTVTICYHCRAIYRDFEEDPEDRGFDHELAMSLVMKDKRKQEQEKTVA
;
A
#
# COMPACT_ATOMS: atom_id res chain seq x y z
N MET A 1 -12.23 6.07 2.58
CA MET A 1 -11.46 5.73 1.38
C MET A 1 -10.24 6.63 1.34
N THR A 2 -9.05 6.10 1.52
CA THR A 2 -7.83 6.94 1.52
C THR A 2 -6.77 6.36 0.59
N VAL A 3 -5.90 7.23 0.09
CA VAL A 3 -4.69 6.85 -0.63
C VAL A 3 -3.47 7.44 0.07
N GLU A 4 -2.46 6.60 0.30
CA GLU A 4 -1.16 6.98 0.83
C GLU A 4 -0.09 6.71 -0.24
N PHE A 5 0.79 7.69 -0.46
CA PHE A 5 1.86 7.59 -1.46
C PHE A 5 3.03 8.49 -1.12
N VAL A 6 4.19 8.21 -1.70
CA VAL A 6 5.39 9.06 -1.56
C VAL A 6 5.40 10.13 -2.64
N CYS A 7 5.57 11.39 -2.23
CA CYS A 7 5.67 12.51 -3.15
C CYS A 7 7.01 12.48 -3.91
N GLU A 8 6.98 12.33 -5.24
CA GLU A 8 8.18 12.34 -6.10
C GLU A 8 8.98 13.66 -6.11
N ASN A 9 8.53 14.72 -5.44
CA ASN A 9 9.26 15.99 -5.34
C ASN A 9 10.06 16.13 -4.05
N CYS A 10 9.51 15.64 -2.95
CA CYS A 10 10.03 15.92 -1.60
C CYS A 10 10.20 14.67 -0.75
N ASP A 11 9.92 13.49 -1.32
CA ASP A 11 10.05 12.17 -0.72
C ASP A 11 9.33 11.98 0.63
N LYS A 12 8.32 12.81 0.88
CA LYS A 12 7.45 12.69 2.06
C LYS A 12 6.19 11.90 1.75
N ASP A 13 5.73 11.15 2.74
CA ASP A 13 4.46 10.44 2.69
C ASP A 13 3.30 11.46 2.65
N VAL A 14 2.41 11.25 1.70
CA VAL A 14 1.20 12.03 1.50
C VAL A 14 0.01 11.11 1.67
N MET A 15 -0.84 11.42 2.65
CA MET A 15 -2.13 10.77 2.84
C MET A 15 -3.22 11.70 2.32
N ARG A 16 -4.11 11.16 1.49
CA ARG A 16 -5.25 11.88 0.92
C ARG A 16 -6.53 11.10 1.13
N ASP A 17 -7.56 11.82 1.57
CA ASP A 17 -8.92 11.30 1.64
C ASP A 17 -9.59 11.47 0.28
N LEU A 18 -10.14 10.38 -0.23
CA LEU A 18 -10.80 10.28 -1.53
C LEU A 18 -12.33 10.28 -1.40
N ALA A 19 -12.88 10.35 -0.19
CA ALA A 19 -14.32 10.25 0.07
C ALA A 19 -15.17 11.31 -0.66
N ASN A 20 -14.62 12.49 -0.94
CA ASN A 20 -15.36 13.61 -1.52
C ASN A 20 -15.13 13.79 -3.04
N GLY A 21 -14.54 12.81 -3.74
CA GLY A 21 -14.31 12.91 -5.18
C GLY A 21 -13.37 14.06 -5.58
N ALA A 22 -12.34 14.32 -4.78
CA ALA A 22 -11.40 15.42 -5.04
C ALA A 22 -10.74 15.28 -6.43
N GLU A 23 -10.99 16.25 -7.30
CA GLU A 23 -10.51 16.26 -8.70
C GLU A 23 -9.03 16.69 -8.83
N SER A 24 -8.49 17.33 -7.79
CA SER A 24 -7.08 17.69 -7.71
C SER A 24 -6.58 17.58 -6.28
N GLY A 25 -5.38 17.02 -6.11
CA GLY A 25 -4.75 16.88 -4.80
C GLY A 25 -3.36 17.50 -4.81
N GLU A 26 -3.08 18.38 -3.87
CA GLU A 26 -1.75 18.95 -3.71
C GLU A 26 -0.88 18.13 -2.73
N CYS A 27 0.43 18.24 -2.79
CA CYS A 27 1.28 17.78 -1.71
C CYS A 27 1.25 18.80 -0.56
N PRO A 28 0.84 18.43 0.67
CA PRO A 28 0.82 19.36 1.80
C PRO A 28 2.22 19.84 2.22
N HIS A 29 3.29 19.23 1.72
CA HIS A 29 4.66 19.57 2.09
C HIS A 29 5.40 20.43 1.07
N CYS A 30 5.07 20.31 -0.22
CA CYS A 30 5.77 21.03 -1.29
C CYS A 30 4.86 21.72 -2.30
N GLY A 31 3.55 21.58 -2.18
CA GLY A 31 2.57 22.21 -3.08
C GLY A 31 2.50 21.61 -4.49
N ARG A 32 3.18 20.49 -4.77
CA ARG A 32 3.06 19.82 -6.07
C ARG A 32 1.62 19.32 -6.27
N GLU A 33 1.00 19.69 -7.38
CA GLU A 33 -0.31 19.19 -7.80
C GLU A 33 -0.21 17.77 -8.38
N TYR A 34 -1.19 16.94 -8.05
CA TYR A 34 -1.41 15.63 -8.63
C TYR A 34 -2.81 15.59 -9.25
N PRO A 35 -2.92 15.23 -10.54
CA PRO A 35 -4.23 14.95 -11.11
C PRO A 35 -4.76 13.67 -10.47
N ILE A 36 -5.86 13.77 -9.73
CA ILE A 36 -6.51 12.61 -9.10
C ILE A 36 -7.75 12.29 -9.92
N GLU A 37 -7.69 11.21 -10.68
CA GLU A 37 -8.83 10.70 -11.45
C GLU A 37 -9.36 9.42 -10.80
N LEU A 38 -10.54 9.49 -10.19
CA LEU A 38 -11.22 8.30 -9.68
C LEU A 38 -12.06 7.64 -10.78
N SER A 39 -12.03 6.31 -10.84
CA SER A 39 -12.98 5.55 -11.66
C SER A 39 -14.38 5.56 -11.04
N ALA A 40 -15.39 5.23 -11.85
CA ALA A 40 -16.77 5.11 -11.38
C ALA A 40 -16.94 4.06 -10.25
N SER A 41 -16.16 2.97 -10.28
CA SER A 41 -16.15 1.95 -9.22
C SER A 41 -15.59 2.49 -7.91
N MET A 42 -14.47 3.23 -7.97
CA MET A 42 -13.82 3.83 -6.81
C MET A 42 -14.70 4.90 -6.15
N LEU A 43 -15.45 5.68 -6.92
CA LEU A 43 -16.39 6.68 -6.39
C LEU A 43 -17.51 6.06 -5.55
N GLN A 44 -17.88 4.81 -5.83
CA GLN A 44 -18.89 4.06 -5.07
C GLN A 44 -18.30 3.24 -3.92
N GLY A 45 -17.00 3.36 -3.65
CA GLY A 45 -16.28 2.55 -2.66
C GLY A 45 -16.04 1.10 -3.09
N GLY A 46 -16.21 0.80 -4.39
CA GLY A 46 -15.87 -0.49 -4.97
C GLY A 46 -14.37 -0.70 -5.10
N LYS A 47 -13.99 -1.63 -5.97
CA LYS A 47 -12.57 -1.99 -6.18
C LYS A 47 -11.75 -0.90 -6.87
N VAL A 48 -10.43 -0.97 -6.67
CA VAL A 48 -9.46 -0.07 -7.31
C VAL A 48 -9.09 -0.61 -8.68
N ASP A 49 -9.78 -0.14 -9.73
CA ASP A 49 -9.50 -0.60 -11.10
C ASP A 49 -8.29 0.10 -11.75
N ARG A 50 -7.97 1.31 -11.29
CA ARG A 50 -6.89 2.13 -11.85
C ARG A 50 -6.25 3.01 -10.80
N CYS A 51 -4.93 3.12 -10.85
CA CYS A 51 -4.17 3.88 -9.89
C CYS A 51 -4.33 5.38 -10.16
N VAL A 52 -4.71 6.16 -9.16
CA VAL A 52 -4.94 7.61 -9.30
C VAL A 52 -3.65 8.40 -9.58
N LEU A 53 -2.47 7.82 -9.33
CA LEU A 53 -1.17 8.47 -9.52
C LEU A 53 -0.51 8.08 -10.84
N CYS A 54 -0.35 6.77 -11.11
CA CYS A 54 0.37 6.28 -12.29
C CYS A 54 -0.53 5.73 -13.39
N ARG A 55 -1.85 5.70 -13.19
CA ARG A 55 -2.88 5.24 -14.13
C ARG A 55 -2.75 3.77 -14.59
N ARG A 56 -1.99 2.95 -13.87
CA ARG A 56 -1.86 1.51 -14.11
C ARG A 56 -2.93 0.71 -13.37
N ASP A 57 -3.11 -0.53 -13.81
CA ASP A 57 -4.21 -1.46 -13.45
C ASP A 57 -3.72 -2.72 -12.73
N LYS A 58 -2.45 -2.76 -12.30
CA LYS A 58 -1.87 -3.90 -11.57
C LYS A 58 -1.72 -3.57 -10.10
N PHE A 59 -2.43 -4.34 -9.28
CA PHE A 59 -2.45 -4.23 -7.83
C PHE A 59 -2.21 -5.57 -7.16
N TYR A 60 -1.81 -5.51 -5.89
CA TYR A 60 -1.75 -6.66 -5.01
C TYR A 60 -2.34 -6.27 -3.66
N VAL A 61 -2.79 -7.27 -2.91
CA VAL A 61 -3.37 -7.07 -1.59
C VAL A 61 -2.40 -7.48 -0.48
N GLN A 62 -2.39 -6.73 0.61
CA GLN A 62 -1.57 -7.00 1.79
C GLN A 62 -2.30 -6.60 3.07
N LYS A 63 -2.01 -7.26 4.19
CA LYS A 63 -2.51 -6.81 5.51
C LYS A 63 -1.85 -5.48 5.90
N ASP A 64 -2.66 -4.53 6.39
CA ASP A 64 -2.21 -3.21 6.84
C ASP A 64 -1.55 -3.30 8.23
N PHE A 65 -0.44 -4.03 8.29
CA PHE A 65 0.27 -4.24 9.53
C PHE A 65 1.08 -3.00 9.90
N ASN A 66 0.82 -2.42 11.07
CA ASN A 66 1.63 -1.33 11.61
C ASN A 66 2.93 -1.90 12.20
N PRO A 67 4.12 -1.64 11.59
CA PRO A 67 5.38 -2.22 12.07
C PRO A 67 5.72 -1.80 13.50
N ARG A 68 5.30 -0.60 13.92
CA ARG A 68 5.57 -0.08 15.27
C ARG A 68 4.84 -0.89 16.34
N LEU A 69 3.62 -1.34 16.07
CA LEU A 69 2.86 -2.19 17.01
C LEU A 69 3.54 -3.56 17.17
N GLY A 70 3.94 -4.18 16.07
CA GLY A 70 4.66 -5.45 16.12
C GLY A 70 5.97 -5.37 16.91
N ILE A 71 6.77 -4.34 16.66
CA ILE A 71 8.02 -4.11 17.39
C ILE A 71 7.75 -3.89 18.89
N LEU A 72 6.71 -3.14 19.24
CA LEU A 72 6.34 -2.89 20.64
C LEU A 72 5.95 -4.19 21.36
N ILE A 73 5.06 -4.99 20.77
CA ILE A 73 4.62 -6.27 21.34
C ILE A 73 5.81 -7.21 21.53
N PHE A 74 6.66 -7.32 20.50
CA PHE A 74 7.86 -8.13 20.54
C PHE A 74 8.84 -7.68 21.63
N ALA A 75 9.12 -6.37 21.72
CA ALA A 75 10.04 -5.81 22.71
C ALA A 75 9.58 -6.09 24.15
N ILE A 76 8.27 -5.92 24.42
CA ILE A 76 7.69 -6.26 25.73
C ILE A 76 7.82 -7.76 26.01
N GLY A 77 7.48 -8.60 25.03
CA GLY A 77 7.59 -10.05 25.15
C GLY A 77 9.01 -10.50 25.54
N VAL A 78 10.02 -9.95 24.87
CA VAL A 78 11.45 -10.22 25.14
C VAL A 78 11.88 -9.70 26.51
N ALA A 79 11.52 -8.47 26.88
CA ALA A 79 11.92 -7.86 28.15
C ALA A 79 11.48 -8.67 29.37
N PHE A 80 10.27 -9.24 29.33
CA PHE A 80 9.73 -10.07 30.41
C PHE A 80 9.98 -11.58 30.24
N SER A 81 10.60 -12.00 29.14
CA SER A 81 10.83 -13.42 28.82
C SER A 81 11.68 -14.11 29.89
N TYR A 82 12.74 -13.44 30.37
CA TYR A 82 13.64 -14.01 31.37
C TYR A 82 12.92 -14.34 32.68
N HIS A 83 12.08 -13.42 33.18
CA HIS A 83 11.37 -13.62 34.45
C HIS A 83 10.26 -14.67 34.35
N THR A 84 9.69 -14.85 33.17
CA THR A 84 8.54 -15.74 32.94
C THR A 84 8.90 -17.06 32.26
N TYR A 85 10.20 -17.38 32.16
CA TYR A 85 10.72 -18.56 31.45
C TYR A 85 10.16 -18.69 30.01
N GLY A 86 10.00 -17.57 29.31
CA GLY A 86 9.52 -17.52 27.93
C GLY A 86 8.00 -17.52 27.75
N LEU A 87 7.20 -17.59 28.82
CA LEU A 87 5.73 -17.56 28.71
C LEU A 87 5.22 -16.27 28.05
N THR A 88 5.86 -15.12 28.31
CA THR A 88 5.48 -13.85 27.68
C THR A 88 5.66 -13.84 26.17
N LEU A 89 6.59 -14.62 25.62
CA LEU A 89 6.76 -14.75 24.17
C LEU A 89 5.64 -15.57 23.53
N VAL A 90 5.14 -16.59 24.24
CA VAL A 90 3.96 -17.35 23.79
C VAL A 90 2.74 -16.43 23.75
N ILE A 91 2.55 -15.63 24.81
CA ILE A 91 1.45 -14.65 24.85
C ILE A 91 1.60 -13.61 23.74
N ALA A 92 2.79 -13.06 23.53
CA ALA A 92 3.06 -12.12 22.44
C ALA A 92 2.72 -12.72 21.07
N THR A 93 3.08 -13.98 20.83
CA THR A 93 2.76 -14.70 19.60
C THR A 93 1.24 -14.85 19.39
N ILE A 94 0.49 -15.14 20.47
CA ILE A 94 -0.98 -15.23 20.41
C ILE A 94 -1.58 -13.86 20.09
N ILE A 95 -1.07 -12.79 20.72
CA ILE A 95 -1.53 -11.42 20.44
C ILE A 95 -1.26 -11.06 18.98
N ASP A 96 -0.06 -11.34 18.46
CA ASP A 96 0.29 -11.10 17.07
C ASP A 96 -0.62 -11.89 16.11
N PHE A 97 -0.95 -13.13 16.43
CA PHE A 97 -1.87 -13.94 15.63
C PHE A 97 -3.29 -13.36 15.61
N ILE A 98 -3.80 -12.91 16.76
CA ILE A 98 -5.12 -12.26 16.86
C ILE A 98 -5.10 -10.95 16.06
N LEU A 99 -4.04 -10.15 16.20
CA LEU A 99 -3.89 -8.90 15.47
C LEU A 99 -3.90 -9.16 13.97
N TYR A 100 -3.12 -10.13 13.49
CA TYR A 100 -3.09 -10.52 12.08
C TYR A 100 -4.47 -10.90 11.52
N LYS A 101 -5.31 -11.58 12.32
CA LYS A 101 -6.68 -11.95 11.92
C LYS A 101 -7.63 -10.75 11.84
N VAL A 102 -7.43 -9.74 12.68
CA VAL A 102 -8.28 -8.54 12.76
C VAL A 102 -7.88 -7.47 11.73
N LEU A 103 -6.62 -7.48 11.29
CA LEU A 103 -6.12 -6.47 10.36
C LEU A 103 -6.89 -6.46 9.04
N LYS A 104 -7.28 -5.24 8.64
CA LYS A 104 -7.83 -4.96 7.32
C LYS A 104 -6.77 -5.21 6.25
N THR A 105 -7.24 -5.55 5.07
CA THR A 105 -6.41 -5.65 3.88
C THR A 105 -6.39 -4.30 3.17
N VAL A 106 -5.29 -4.00 2.49
CA VAL A 106 -5.10 -2.81 1.66
C VAL A 106 -4.66 -3.23 0.28
N THR A 107 -5.06 -2.44 -0.72
CA THR A 107 -4.69 -2.65 -2.12
C THR A 107 -3.51 -1.75 -2.45
N ILE A 108 -2.47 -2.29 -3.08
CA ILE A 108 -1.22 -1.57 -3.33
C ILE A 108 -0.88 -1.66 -4.82
N CYS A 109 -0.51 -0.53 -5.43
CA CYS A 109 -0.09 -0.50 -6.82
C CYS A 109 1.30 -1.12 -7.02
N TYR A 110 1.46 -2.04 -7.98
CA TYR A 110 2.76 -2.66 -8.31
C TYR A 110 3.85 -1.67 -8.74
N HIS A 111 3.46 -0.50 -9.26
CA HIS A 111 4.42 0.44 -9.85
C HIS A 111 4.84 1.55 -8.88
N CYS A 112 3.89 2.41 -8.48
CA CYS A 112 4.18 3.56 -7.63
C CYS A 112 4.07 3.25 -6.14
N ARG A 113 3.66 2.02 -5.76
CA ARG A 113 3.43 1.59 -4.38
C ARG A 113 2.44 2.46 -3.59
N ALA A 114 1.52 3.14 -4.28
CA ALA A 114 0.41 3.80 -3.65
C ALA A 114 -0.48 2.79 -2.93
N ILE A 115 -0.83 3.07 -1.68
CA ILE A 115 -1.59 2.21 -0.78
C ILE A 115 -3.00 2.77 -0.69
N TYR A 116 -3.98 1.94 -1.02
CA TYR A 116 -5.40 2.27 -1.01
C TYR A 116 -6.07 1.58 0.18
N ARG A 117 -6.74 2.36 1.03
CA ARG A 117 -7.47 1.87 2.21
C ARG A 117 -8.97 2.12 2.11
N ASP A 118 -9.73 1.21 2.69
CA ASP A 118 -11.20 1.20 2.71
C ASP A 118 -11.81 1.18 1.29
N PHE A 119 -11.22 0.37 0.39
CA PHE A 119 -11.78 -0.01 -0.90
C PHE A 119 -12.18 -1.48 -0.88
N GLU A 120 -13.08 -1.89 -1.77
CA GLU A 120 -13.44 -3.31 -1.91
C GLU A 120 -12.27 -4.12 -2.49
N GLU A 121 -12.03 -5.30 -1.94
CA GLU A 121 -10.98 -6.20 -2.39
C GLU A 121 -11.37 -6.80 -3.75
N ASP A 122 -10.52 -6.70 -4.76
CA ASP A 122 -10.70 -7.45 -6.00
C ASP A 122 -10.33 -8.92 -5.75
N PRO A 123 -11.23 -9.91 -5.97
CA PRO A 123 -10.89 -11.32 -5.81
C PRO A 123 -9.77 -11.81 -6.74
N GLU A 124 -9.45 -11.08 -7.82
CA GLU A 124 -8.31 -11.38 -8.69
C GLU A 124 -6.98 -10.95 -8.08
N ASP A 125 -6.99 -9.93 -7.21
CA ASP A 125 -5.77 -9.44 -6.56
C ASP A 125 -5.31 -10.43 -5.51
N ARG A 126 -4.08 -10.94 -5.69
CA ARG A 126 -3.42 -11.84 -4.74
C ARG A 126 -2.35 -11.09 -3.95
N GLY A 127 -1.68 -11.81 -3.05
CA GLY A 127 -0.45 -11.32 -2.44
C GLY A 127 0.61 -10.95 -3.48
N PHE A 128 1.61 -10.17 -3.06
CA PHE A 128 2.66 -9.69 -3.94
C PHE A 128 3.37 -10.82 -4.70
N ASP A 129 3.45 -10.69 -6.02
CA ASP A 129 4.12 -11.64 -6.93
C ASP A 129 5.41 -11.03 -7.48
N HIS A 130 6.54 -11.67 -7.15
CA HIS A 130 7.87 -11.23 -7.58
C HIS A 130 8.10 -11.36 -9.09
N GLU A 131 7.60 -12.43 -9.73
CA GLU A 131 7.75 -12.66 -11.16
C GLU A 131 6.95 -11.62 -11.94
N LEU A 132 5.72 -11.35 -11.51
CA LEU A 132 4.89 -10.29 -12.08
C LEU A 132 5.57 -8.93 -11.94
N ALA A 133 6.02 -8.57 -10.73
CA ALA A 133 6.71 -7.30 -10.47
C ALA A 133 7.93 -7.13 -11.39
N MET A 134 8.77 -8.15 -11.50
CA MET A 134 9.95 -8.14 -12.38
C MET A 134 9.54 -7.98 -13.86
N SER A 135 8.49 -8.69 -14.29
CA SER A 135 8.00 -8.62 -15.68
C SER A 135 7.48 -7.24 -16.05
N LEU A 136 6.82 -6.54 -15.12
CA LEU A 136 6.32 -5.18 -15.32
C LEU A 136 7.49 -4.20 -15.49
N VAL A 137 8.52 -4.31 -14.65
CA VAL A 137 9.74 -3.50 -14.78
C VAL A 137 10.44 -3.75 -16.12
N MET A 138 10.57 -5.00 -16.55
CA MET A 138 11.17 -5.33 -17.85
C MET A 138 10.34 -4.78 -19.03
N LYS A 139 9.01 -4.85 -18.95
CA LYS A 139 8.11 -4.28 -19.97
C LYS A 139 8.30 -2.77 -20.09
N ASP A 140 8.46 -2.08 -18.96
CA ASP A 140 8.67 -0.63 -18.95
C ASP A 140 10.02 -0.25 -19.57
N LYS A 141 11.09 -0.97 -19.24
CA LYS A 141 12.41 -0.77 -19.85
C LYS A 141 12.36 -0.95 -21.36
N ARG A 142 11.74 -2.03 -21.85
CA ARG A 142 11.61 -2.27 -23.30
C ARG A 142 10.83 -1.17 -24.02
N LYS A 143 9.76 -0.67 -23.42
CA LYS A 143 9.00 0.46 -23.99
C LYS A 143 9.87 1.71 -24.11
N GLN A 144 10.63 2.05 -23.07
CA GLN A 144 11.55 3.20 -23.08
C GLN A 144 12.66 3.05 -24.12
N GLU A 145 13.21 1.84 -24.30
CA GLU A 145 14.23 1.55 -25.33
C GLU A 145 13.66 1.70 -26.74
N GLN A 146 12.44 1.20 -26.97
CA GLN A 146 11.75 1.36 -28.26
C GLN A 146 11.48 2.83 -28.58
N GLU A 147 10.99 3.61 -27.62
CA GLU A 147 10.74 5.05 -27.78
C GLU A 147 12.02 5.82 -28.13
N LYS A 148 13.15 5.49 -27.49
CA LYS A 148 14.46 6.09 -27.80
C LYS A 148 15.03 5.69 -29.15
N THR A 149 14.62 4.55 -29.70
CA THR A 149 15.09 4.08 -31.02
C THR A 149 14.30 4.73 -32.16
N VAL A 150 13.08 5.19 -31.86
CA VAL A 150 12.16 5.82 -32.84
C VAL A 150 12.27 7.34 -32.84
N ALA A 151 12.77 7.95 -31.75
CA ALA A 151 13.08 9.38 -31.62
C ALA A 151 14.45 9.75 -32.21
#